data_AF-A0A3M0WR57-F1
#
_entry.id   AF-A0A3M0WR57-F1
#
_cell.length_a   1.000
_cell.length_b   1.000
_cell.length_c   1.000
_cell.angle_alpha   90.00
_cell.angle_beta   90.00
_cell.angle_gamma   90.00
#
_symmetry.space_group_name_H-M   'P 1'
#
loop_
_entity.id
_entity.type
_entity.pdbx_description
1 polymer ?
#
loop_
_entity_poly.entity_id
_entity_poly.type
_entity_poly.pdbx_seq_one_letter_code
_entity_poly.pdbx_strand_id
1 'polypeptide(L)'
;IWAQVSRRFANKSGKLLFEIINEPKGMTKQEVDETNERILGIIRKSNPKRIVIFGGNEWANSDELITAKIPNDDYLMGYYHSYDPWNFGGQGEGTWGSFDDLRNMENKYKAVSDWSKINNIPVMISEFGAVHACEYNSRMLHYFYNVKFALQYGVAFMAWDDGGNFGIYDRQNRTWPEVKDILIHTYPDGPEYLQGGVAGKNHVYITWTNNFDNATKITVQRKTDSSDFTNVTDLPGDATQWDEVYNGSGNIYYRIIAKFAGLPDKYSNPVKYTIQ
;
A
#
# COMPACT_ATOMS: atom_id res chain seq x y z
N ILE A 1 -0.04 -27.88 16.05
CA ILE A 1 -0.99 -26.76 15.88
C ILE A 1 -1.79 -26.93 14.58
N TRP A 2 -1.14 -26.90 13.41
CA TRP A 2 -1.82 -26.91 12.10
C TRP A 2 -2.84 -28.04 11.86
N ALA A 3 -2.57 -29.26 12.33
CA ALA A 3 -3.54 -30.37 12.22
C ALA A 3 -4.88 -30.11 12.95
N GLN A 4 -4.91 -29.24 13.96
CA GLN A 4 -6.13 -28.86 14.68
C GLN A 4 -6.85 -27.71 13.97
N VAL A 5 -6.10 -26.68 13.57
CA VAL A 5 -6.62 -25.51 12.83
C VAL A 5 -7.25 -25.95 11.51
N SER A 6 -6.52 -26.73 10.70
CA SER A 6 -6.99 -27.16 9.38
C SER A 6 -8.27 -28.00 9.47
N ARG A 7 -8.36 -28.92 10.44
CA ARG A 7 -9.59 -29.71 10.69
C ARG A 7 -10.75 -28.85 11.17
N ARG A 8 -10.51 -27.90 12.09
CA ARG A 8 -11.56 -27.02 12.63
C ARG A 8 -12.22 -26.19 11.54
N PHE A 9 -11.43 -25.71 10.58
CA PHE A 9 -11.90 -24.81 9.53
C PHE A 9 -12.13 -25.50 8.17
N ALA A 10 -12.06 -26.83 8.11
CA ALA A 10 -12.15 -27.60 6.85
C ALA A 10 -13.37 -27.24 6.00
N ASN A 11 -14.53 -27.08 6.65
CA ASN A 11 -15.82 -26.81 5.98
C ASN A 11 -16.13 -25.32 5.80
N LYS A 12 -15.17 -24.41 6.04
CA LYS A 12 -15.36 -22.98 5.76
C LYS A 12 -15.19 -22.70 4.27
N SER A 13 -15.85 -21.63 3.81
CA SER A 13 -15.77 -21.12 2.43
C SER A 13 -14.33 -21.05 1.91
N GLY A 14 -14.15 -21.18 0.59
CA GLY A 14 -12.86 -20.96 -0.09
C GLY A 14 -12.32 -19.54 0.05
N LYS A 15 -13.14 -18.59 0.54
CA LYS A 15 -12.71 -17.25 0.93
C LYS A 15 -11.81 -17.21 2.17
N LEU A 16 -11.74 -18.29 2.95
CA LEU A 16 -10.78 -18.43 4.04
C LEU A 16 -9.49 -19.08 3.52
N LEU A 17 -8.39 -18.34 3.60
CA LEU A 17 -7.05 -18.81 3.25
C LEU A 17 -6.29 -19.22 4.51
N PHE A 18 -5.23 -20.01 4.38
CA PHE A 18 -4.33 -20.34 5.48
C PHE A 18 -2.91 -19.86 5.15
N GLU A 19 -2.37 -18.95 5.95
CA GLU A 19 -0.96 -18.58 5.93
C GLU A 19 -0.20 -19.42 6.94
N ILE A 20 0.89 -20.08 6.50
CA ILE A 20 1.59 -21.11 7.29
C ILE A 20 2.22 -20.54 8.56
N ILE A 21 2.93 -19.43 8.44
CA ILE A 21 3.69 -18.81 9.51
C ILE A 21 4.00 -17.36 9.14
N ASN A 22 3.79 -16.44 10.08
CA ASN A 22 4.13 -15.03 9.96
C ASN A 22 5.61 -14.81 10.29
N GLU A 23 6.31 -14.05 9.44
CA GLU A 23 7.69 -13.57 9.63
C GLU A 23 8.67 -14.57 10.27
N PRO A 24 8.99 -15.70 9.60
CA PRO A 24 9.98 -16.63 10.11
C PRO A 24 11.32 -15.92 10.37
N LYS A 25 11.77 -15.95 11.63
CA LYS A 25 13.05 -15.38 12.04
C LYS A 25 13.80 -16.34 12.95
N GLY A 26 15.12 -16.40 12.78
CA GLY A 26 15.99 -17.32 13.52
C GLY A 26 15.98 -18.75 12.97
N MET A 27 15.34 -18.96 11.82
CA MET A 27 15.40 -20.20 11.03
C MET A 27 16.23 -19.93 9.78
N THR A 28 17.02 -20.90 9.37
CA THR A 28 17.68 -20.89 8.05
C THR A 28 16.63 -20.99 6.95
N LYS A 29 16.99 -20.54 5.75
CA LYS A 29 16.15 -20.70 4.55
C LYS A 29 15.68 -22.15 4.35
N GLN A 30 16.58 -23.12 4.51
CA GLN A 30 16.25 -24.54 4.36
C GLN A 30 15.20 -24.99 5.38
N GLU A 31 15.31 -24.57 6.64
CA GLU A 31 14.33 -24.92 7.67
C GLU A 31 12.95 -24.30 7.39
N VAL A 32 12.90 -23.09 6.82
CA VAL A 32 11.64 -22.46 6.39
C VAL A 32 11.04 -23.23 5.22
N ASP A 33 11.84 -23.57 4.21
CA ASP A 33 11.42 -24.36 3.05
C ASP A 33 10.85 -25.75 3.47
N GLU A 34 11.54 -26.44 4.40
CA GLU A 34 11.08 -27.71 4.97
C GLU A 34 9.81 -27.56 5.81
N THR A 35 9.69 -26.45 6.54
CA THR A 35 8.51 -26.12 7.35
C THR A 35 7.29 -25.87 6.46
N ASN A 36 7.45 -25.12 5.37
CA ASN A 36 6.40 -24.86 4.40
C ASN A 36 5.85 -26.17 3.81
N GLU A 37 6.72 -27.04 3.28
CA GLU A 37 6.34 -28.33 2.70
C GLU A 37 5.63 -29.23 3.73
N ARG A 38 6.21 -29.36 4.94
CA ARG A 38 5.66 -30.22 5.99
C ARG A 38 4.28 -29.76 6.47
N ILE A 39 4.09 -28.45 6.68
CA ILE A 39 2.81 -27.91 7.15
C ILE A 39 1.76 -27.99 6.04
N LEU A 40 2.12 -27.71 4.80
CA LEU A 40 1.24 -27.90 3.65
C LEU A 40 0.71 -29.34 3.59
N GLY A 41 1.59 -30.34 3.71
CA GLY A 41 1.19 -31.75 3.75
C GLY A 41 0.23 -32.07 4.89
N ILE A 42 0.32 -31.39 6.04
CA ILE A 42 -0.64 -31.51 7.15
C ILE A 42 -1.99 -30.87 6.81
N ILE A 43 -1.99 -29.69 6.19
CA ILE A 43 -3.21 -28.98 5.78
C ILE A 43 -3.99 -29.80 4.74
N ARG A 44 -3.30 -30.32 3.72
CA ARG A 44 -3.91 -31.05 2.59
C ARG A 44 -4.67 -32.31 3.00
N LYS A 45 -4.35 -32.92 4.15
CA LYS A 45 -5.12 -34.05 4.71
C LYS A 45 -6.60 -33.74 4.96
N SER A 46 -6.95 -32.47 5.20
CA SER A 46 -8.34 -32.06 5.48
C SER A 46 -8.83 -30.91 4.59
N ASN A 47 -7.93 -30.25 3.86
CA ASN A 47 -8.22 -29.09 3.02
C ASN A 47 -7.54 -29.24 1.65
N PRO A 48 -8.04 -30.15 0.78
CA PRO A 48 -7.35 -30.53 -0.45
C PRO A 48 -7.24 -29.40 -1.48
N LYS A 49 -8.11 -28.38 -1.42
CA LYS A 49 -8.18 -27.27 -2.39
C LYS A 49 -8.16 -25.87 -1.75
N ARG A 50 -7.94 -25.76 -0.44
CA ARG A 50 -7.87 -24.44 0.20
C ARG A 50 -6.55 -23.78 -0.18
N ILE A 51 -6.59 -22.53 -0.61
CA ILE A 51 -5.38 -21.76 -0.88
C ILE A 51 -4.54 -21.70 0.40
N VAL A 52 -3.27 -22.09 0.28
CA VAL A 52 -2.28 -22.00 1.36
C VAL A 52 -1.23 -20.98 0.95
N ILE A 53 -1.01 -20.02 1.84
CA ILE A 53 -0.08 -18.92 1.66
C ILE A 53 1.25 -19.29 2.33
N PHE A 54 2.35 -19.18 1.59
CA PHE A 54 3.71 -19.44 2.07
C PHE A 54 4.62 -18.24 1.79
N GLY A 55 5.69 -18.12 2.58
CA GLY A 55 6.66 -17.03 2.47
C GLY A 55 8.09 -17.53 2.63
N GLY A 56 9.04 -16.60 2.51
CA GLY A 56 10.46 -16.83 2.75
C GLY A 56 10.88 -16.70 4.22
N ASN A 57 12.18 -16.80 4.46
CA ASN A 57 12.84 -16.53 5.75
C ASN A 57 12.99 -15.02 6.02
N GLU A 58 13.67 -14.67 7.11
CA GLU A 58 14.14 -13.30 7.41
C GLU A 58 13.04 -12.23 7.31
N TRP A 59 12.00 -12.41 8.13
CA TRP A 59 10.81 -11.54 8.16
C TRP A 59 10.01 -11.50 6.85
N ALA A 60 10.19 -12.49 5.98
CA ALA A 60 9.42 -12.67 4.76
C ALA A 60 9.43 -11.44 3.84
N ASN A 61 10.58 -10.80 3.63
CA ASN A 61 10.71 -9.74 2.63
C ASN A 61 10.65 -10.30 1.19
N SER A 62 10.52 -9.42 0.19
CA SER A 62 10.35 -9.81 -1.22
C SER A 62 11.48 -10.67 -1.77
N ASP A 63 12.72 -10.40 -1.37
CA ASP A 63 13.90 -11.08 -1.90
C ASP A 63 13.95 -12.53 -1.39
N GLU A 64 13.50 -12.75 -0.15
CA GLU A 64 13.40 -14.08 0.45
C GLU A 64 12.24 -14.88 -0.16
N LEU A 65 11.12 -14.25 -0.50
CA LEU A 65 10.03 -14.93 -1.22
C LEU A 65 10.50 -15.44 -2.60
N ILE A 66 11.19 -14.60 -3.37
CA ILE A 66 11.62 -14.92 -4.74
C ILE A 66 12.60 -16.10 -4.77
N THR A 67 13.37 -16.29 -3.70
CA THR A 67 14.35 -17.39 -3.59
C THR A 67 13.83 -18.60 -2.82
N ALA A 68 12.70 -18.49 -2.12
CA ALA A 68 12.08 -19.57 -1.36
C ALA A 68 11.78 -20.78 -2.26
N LYS A 69 11.88 -21.99 -1.69
CA LYS A 69 11.47 -23.20 -2.40
C LYS A 69 9.94 -23.22 -2.46
N ILE A 70 9.40 -23.25 -3.68
CA ILE A 70 7.96 -23.40 -3.90
C ILE A 70 7.55 -24.84 -3.55
N PRO A 71 6.61 -25.06 -2.61
CA PRO A 71 6.05 -26.38 -2.37
C PRO A 71 5.35 -26.94 -3.61
N ASN A 72 5.35 -28.26 -3.79
CA ASN A 72 4.74 -28.86 -4.98
C ASN A 72 3.22 -29.01 -4.81
N ASP A 73 2.45 -27.97 -5.14
CA ASP A 73 0.99 -27.94 -4.99
C ASP A 73 0.31 -26.88 -5.89
N ASP A 74 -0.91 -27.19 -6.35
CA ASP A 74 -1.66 -26.33 -7.29
C ASP A 74 -2.43 -25.18 -6.61
N TYR A 75 -2.60 -25.21 -5.27
CA TYR A 75 -3.43 -24.27 -4.51
C TYR A 75 -2.58 -23.44 -3.55
N LEU A 76 -1.59 -22.74 -4.11
CA LEU A 76 -0.64 -21.91 -3.40
C LEU A 76 -0.79 -20.42 -3.71
N MET A 77 -0.31 -19.60 -2.78
CA MET A 77 -0.08 -18.18 -2.93
C MET A 77 1.20 -17.81 -2.20
N GLY A 78 2.04 -16.94 -2.77
CA GLY A 78 3.20 -16.38 -2.09
C GLY A 78 2.81 -15.15 -1.27
N TYR A 79 3.45 -14.92 -0.14
CA TYR A 79 3.39 -13.63 0.56
C TYR A 79 4.77 -13.04 0.81
N TYR A 80 4.79 -11.71 0.92
CA TYR A 80 5.90 -10.98 1.51
C TYR A 80 5.39 -9.76 2.28
N HIS A 81 6.21 -9.22 3.18
CA HIS A 81 5.98 -7.97 3.89
C HIS A 81 6.92 -6.89 3.33
N SER A 82 6.48 -5.63 3.36
CA SER A 82 7.39 -4.51 3.09
C SER A 82 7.10 -3.28 3.95
N TYR A 83 8.08 -2.95 4.77
CA TYR A 83 8.19 -1.69 5.49
C TYR A 83 9.36 -0.84 4.94
N ASP A 84 9.73 -1.12 3.68
CA ASP A 84 10.94 -0.57 3.08
C ASP A 84 10.80 0.90 2.66
N PRO A 85 11.86 1.70 2.81
CA PRO A 85 13.07 1.41 3.57
C PRO A 85 12.78 1.39 5.08
N TRP A 86 13.32 0.42 5.83
CA TRP A 86 13.01 0.26 7.26
C TRP A 86 13.24 1.52 8.10
N ASN A 87 14.33 2.26 7.85
CA ASN A 87 14.61 3.51 8.56
C ASN A 87 13.47 4.53 8.38
N PHE A 88 12.87 4.59 7.19
CA PHE A 88 11.69 5.41 6.97
C PHE A 88 10.44 4.74 7.53
N GLY A 89 10.02 3.60 6.95
CA GLY A 89 8.72 2.99 7.23
C GLY A 89 8.55 2.49 8.67
N GLY A 90 9.60 1.90 9.24
CA GLY A 90 9.59 1.34 10.59
C GLY A 90 10.07 2.29 11.68
N GLN A 91 11.01 3.21 11.37
CA GLN A 91 11.64 4.08 12.37
C GLN A 91 11.24 5.56 12.26
N GLY A 92 10.57 5.97 11.18
CA GLY A 92 10.14 7.35 10.97
C GLY A 92 11.28 8.33 10.68
N GLU A 93 12.42 7.84 10.20
CA GLU A 93 13.60 8.65 9.92
C GLU A 93 13.60 9.21 8.50
N GLY A 94 13.98 10.49 8.37
CA GLY A 94 14.18 11.15 7.08
C GLY A 94 12.89 11.36 6.28
N THR A 95 13.06 11.47 4.96
CA THR A 95 11.99 11.67 3.99
C THR A 95 12.06 10.60 2.92
N TRP A 96 10.93 10.28 2.31
CA TRP A 96 10.77 9.35 1.21
C TRP A 96 10.01 10.01 0.06
N GLY A 97 10.35 9.68 -1.18
CA GLY A 97 9.61 10.13 -2.36
C GLY A 97 10.48 10.65 -3.50
N SER A 98 11.80 10.47 -3.44
CA SER A 98 12.69 10.80 -4.55
C SER A 98 12.48 9.87 -5.76
N PHE A 99 12.97 10.25 -6.93
CA PHE A 99 12.97 9.37 -8.10
C PHE A 99 13.65 8.02 -7.83
N ASP A 100 14.69 8.01 -6.99
CA ASP A 100 15.39 6.78 -6.62
C ASP A 100 14.55 5.91 -5.69
N ASP A 101 13.85 6.52 -4.72
CA ASP A 101 12.91 5.82 -3.85
C ASP A 101 11.80 5.11 -4.64
N LEU A 102 11.17 5.84 -5.57
CA LEU A 102 10.11 5.34 -6.44
C LEU A 102 10.64 4.19 -7.31
N ARG A 103 11.80 4.38 -7.96
CA ARG A 103 12.43 3.35 -8.80
C ARG A 103 12.78 2.10 -8.01
N ASN A 104 13.30 2.24 -6.80
CA ASN A 104 13.66 1.12 -5.95
C ASN A 104 12.43 0.33 -5.49
N MET A 105 11.35 1.02 -5.11
CA MET A 105 10.08 0.38 -4.77
C MET A 105 9.48 -0.35 -5.99
N GLU A 106 9.42 0.31 -7.15
CA GLU A 106 8.90 -0.28 -8.39
C GLU A 106 9.66 -1.55 -8.79
N ASN A 107 11.00 -1.52 -8.71
CA ASN A 107 11.84 -2.67 -9.02
C ASN A 107 11.51 -3.90 -8.16
N LYS A 108 11.17 -3.72 -6.88
CA LYS A 108 10.74 -4.82 -6.00
C LYS A 108 9.41 -5.42 -6.47
N TYR A 109 8.40 -4.58 -6.70
CA TYR A 109 7.10 -5.05 -7.22
C TYR A 109 7.25 -5.74 -8.58
N LYS A 110 8.09 -5.20 -9.46
CA LYS A 110 8.39 -5.81 -10.76
C LYS A 110 9.04 -7.18 -10.61
N ALA A 111 10.07 -7.31 -9.76
CA ALA A 111 10.75 -8.58 -9.53
C ALA A 111 9.80 -9.65 -8.98
N VAL A 112 8.93 -9.28 -8.04
CA VAL A 112 7.89 -10.17 -7.50
C VAL A 112 6.88 -10.57 -8.59
N SER A 113 6.41 -9.64 -9.41
CA SER A 113 5.50 -9.94 -10.52
C SER A 113 6.14 -10.87 -11.55
N ASP A 114 7.41 -10.66 -11.89
CA ASP A 114 8.12 -11.50 -12.85
C ASP A 114 8.29 -12.93 -12.30
N TRP A 115 8.68 -13.06 -11.02
CA TRP A 115 8.73 -14.35 -10.32
C TRP A 115 7.36 -15.02 -10.30
N SER A 116 6.29 -14.28 -9.99
CA SER A 116 4.91 -14.77 -9.96
C SER A 116 4.48 -15.36 -11.30
N LYS A 117 4.77 -14.65 -12.40
CA LYS A 117 4.44 -15.08 -13.77
C LYS A 117 5.25 -16.31 -14.20
N ILE A 118 6.55 -16.33 -13.91
CA ILE A 118 7.44 -17.44 -14.27
C ILE A 118 7.00 -18.74 -13.56
N ASN A 119 6.63 -18.63 -12.29
CA ASN A 119 6.29 -19.79 -11.47
C ASN A 119 4.79 -20.13 -11.47
N ASN A 120 3.96 -19.28 -12.08
CA ASN A 120 2.51 -19.38 -12.05
C ASN A 120 1.94 -19.45 -10.61
N ILE A 121 2.48 -18.63 -9.72
CA ILE A 121 2.06 -18.52 -8.31
C ILE A 121 1.54 -17.10 -8.06
N PRO A 122 0.27 -16.90 -7.65
CA PRO A 122 -0.21 -15.57 -7.28
C PRO A 122 0.51 -15.07 -6.01
N VAL A 123 0.71 -13.76 -5.90
CA VAL A 123 1.41 -13.15 -4.77
C VAL A 123 0.59 -12.05 -4.12
N MET A 124 0.75 -11.93 -2.80
CA MET A 124 0.26 -10.80 -2.03
C MET A 124 1.37 -10.14 -1.21
N ILE A 125 1.27 -8.83 -1.03
CA ILE A 125 1.94 -8.12 0.06
C ILE A 125 0.99 -8.13 1.26
N SER A 126 1.19 -9.06 2.20
CA SER A 126 0.27 -9.27 3.34
C SER A 126 0.44 -8.24 4.45
N GLU A 127 1.55 -7.51 4.45
CA GLU A 127 1.74 -6.33 5.30
C GLU A 127 2.56 -5.28 4.57
N PHE A 128 2.08 -4.04 4.60
CA PHE A 128 2.89 -2.86 4.33
C PHE A 128 2.39 -1.69 5.16
N GLY A 129 3.29 -0.74 5.39
CA GLY A 129 2.91 0.50 6.05
C GLY A 129 4.11 1.38 6.39
N ALA A 130 3.79 2.52 6.98
CA ALA A 130 4.75 3.45 7.54
C ALA A 130 4.19 4.06 8.84
N VAL A 131 5.04 4.15 9.86
CA VAL A 131 4.67 4.68 11.19
C VAL A 131 4.20 6.14 11.12
N HIS A 132 3.36 6.55 12.07
CA HIS A 132 2.87 7.94 12.18
C HIS A 132 3.98 8.99 12.37
N ALA A 133 5.14 8.58 12.87
CA ALA A 133 6.30 9.46 13.06
C ALA A 133 6.95 9.91 11.74
N CYS A 134 6.69 9.23 10.62
CA CYS A 134 7.19 9.64 9.31
C CYS A 134 6.72 11.04 8.93
N GLU A 135 7.53 11.79 8.18
CA GLU A 135 7.11 13.04 7.56
C GLU A 135 5.82 12.82 6.74
N TYR A 136 4.84 13.70 6.92
CA TYR A 136 3.48 13.50 6.44
C TYR A 136 3.41 13.31 4.93
N ASN A 137 4.05 14.19 4.14
CA ASN A 137 3.99 14.12 2.67
C ASN A 137 4.65 12.83 2.17
N SER A 138 5.83 12.51 2.71
CA SER A 138 6.52 11.26 2.43
C SER A 138 5.68 10.03 2.77
N ARG A 139 5.00 10.02 3.93
CA ARG A 139 4.15 8.90 4.37
C ARG A 139 2.98 8.70 3.42
N MET A 140 2.29 9.78 3.05
CA MET A 140 1.15 9.70 2.13
C MET A 140 1.58 9.23 0.74
N LEU A 141 2.71 9.72 0.25
CA LEU A 141 3.28 9.30 -1.03
C LEU A 141 3.73 7.83 -1.01
N HIS A 142 4.29 7.36 0.10
CA HIS A 142 4.71 5.96 0.28
C HIS A 142 3.52 4.99 0.26
N TYR A 143 2.43 5.31 0.96
CA TYR A 143 1.18 4.52 0.86
C TYR A 143 0.62 4.53 -0.57
N PHE A 144 0.63 5.69 -1.24
CA PHE A 144 0.14 5.82 -2.61
C PHE A 144 0.91 4.92 -3.58
N TYR A 145 2.25 4.94 -3.56
CA TYR A 145 3.04 4.13 -4.47
C TYR A 145 3.02 2.63 -4.15
N ASN A 146 2.87 2.24 -2.88
CA ASN A 146 2.60 0.83 -2.56
C ASN A 146 1.31 0.34 -3.22
N VAL A 147 0.21 1.09 -3.09
CA VAL A 147 -1.07 0.70 -3.71
C VAL A 147 -0.99 0.76 -5.24
N LYS A 148 -0.42 1.83 -5.81
CA LYS A 148 -0.25 1.96 -7.27
C LYS A 148 0.53 0.79 -7.84
N PHE A 149 1.71 0.48 -7.29
CA PHE A 149 2.54 -0.59 -7.82
C PHE A 149 1.92 -1.97 -7.56
N ALA A 150 1.30 -2.20 -6.41
CA ALA A 150 0.57 -3.45 -6.17
C ALA A 150 -0.51 -3.68 -7.26
N LEU A 151 -1.31 -2.67 -7.58
CA LEU A 151 -2.30 -2.74 -8.66
C LEU A 151 -1.67 -2.91 -10.04
N GLN A 152 -0.63 -2.13 -10.36
CA GLN A 152 0.07 -2.16 -11.66
C GLN A 152 0.73 -3.52 -11.95
N TYR A 153 1.28 -4.16 -10.93
CA TYR A 153 1.99 -5.44 -11.05
C TYR A 153 1.14 -6.66 -10.68
N GLY A 154 -0.15 -6.47 -10.38
CA GLY A 154 -1.07 -7.57 -10.09
C GLY A 154 -0.79 -8.30 -8.77
N VAL A 155 -0.26 -7.57 -7.78
CA VAL A 155 0.00 -8.07 -6.42
C VAL A 155 -1.17 -7.67 -5.53
N ALA A 156 -1.83 -8.64 -4.88
CA ALA A 156 -2.85 -8.32 -3.88
C ALA A 156 -2.20 -7.67 -2.65
N PHE A 157 -2.89 -6.77 -1.94
CA PHE A 157 -2.27 -6.03 -0.86
C PHE A 157 -3.13 -5.95 0.40
N MET A 158 -2.47 -5.88 1.56
CA MET A 158 -3.06 -5.66 2.87
C MET A 158 -2.20 -4.65 3.65
N ALA A 159 -2.79 -3.51 4.00
CA ALA A 159 -2.12 -2.51 4.83
C ALA A 159 -2.12 -2.95 6.30
N TRP A 160 -0.98 -2.77 6.97
CA TRP A 160 -0.84 -3.08 8.40
C TRP A 160 -1.54 -2.02 9.26
N ASP A 161 -2.30 -2.47 10.26
CA ASP A 161 -3.01 -1.63 11.22
C ASP A 161 -3.02 -2.28 12.61
N ASP A 162 -2.06 -1.90 13.44
CA ASP A 162 -1.95 -2.32 14.84
C ASP A 162 -2.88 -1.53 15.78
N GLY A 163 -3.54 -0.48 15.30
CA GLY A 163 -4.22 0.52 16.13
C GLY A 163 -3.27 1.38 16.98
N GLY A 164 -1.97 1.31 16.71
CA GLY A 164 -0.88 2.01 17.38
C GLY A 164 -0.08 2.86 16.40
N ASN A 165 1.23 2.63 16.30
CA ASN A 165 2.12 3.45 15.48
C ASN A 165 1.83 3.35 13.98
N PHE A 166 1.25 2.23 13.53
CA PHE A 166 0.82 2.03 12.16
C PHE A 166 -0.69 2.24 11.98
N GLY A 167 -1.40 2.70 13.03
CA GLY A 167 -2.86 2.77 13.07
C GLY A 167 -3.47 3.44 11.84
N ILE A 168 -4.49 2.82 11.27
CA ILE A 168 -5.29 3.42 10.19
C ILE A 168 -6.71 3.61 10.68
N TYR A 169 -7.37 2.57 11.17
CA TYR A 169 -8.73 2.71 11.69
C TYR A 169 -8.75 3.09 13.17
N ASP A 170 -9.34 4.23 13.50
CA ASP A 170 -9.68 4.53 14.88
C ASP A 170 -10.90 3.71 15.29
N ARG A 171 -10.65 2.61 15.99
CA ARG A 171 -11.69 1.66 16.44
C ARG A 171 -12.61 2.24 17.51
N GLN A 172 -12.14 3.22 18.28
CA GLN A 172 -12.92 3.84 19.35
C GLN A 172 -13.92 4.84 18.77
N ASN A 173 -13.45 5.76 17.94
CA ASN A 173 -14.27 6.81 17.34
C ASN A 173 -14.94 6.37 16.04
N ARG A 174 -14.53 5.22 15.49
CA ARG A 174 -15.02 4.65 14.23
C ARG A 174 -14.77 5.57 13.03
N THR A 175 -13.64 6.25 13.04
CA THR A 175 -13.22 7.22 12.02
C THR A 175 -12.01 6.69 11.24
N TRP A 176 -11.78 7.28 10.08
CA TRP A 176 -10.67 6.93 9.19
C TRP A 176 -9.89 8.19 8.80
N PRO A 177 -8.55 8.15 8.80
CA PRO A 177 -7.71 9.18 8.21
C PRO A 177 -7.69 9.03 6.68
N GLU A 178 -7.08 10.01 6.03
CA GLU A 178 -6.90 10.09 4.58
C GLU A 178 -6.14 8.90 3.96
N VAL A 179 -5.37 8.13 4.74
CA VAL A 179 -4.75 6.88 4.27
C VAL A 179 -5.81 5.93 3.71
N LYS A 180 -7.01 5.88 4.31
CA LYS A 180 -8.13 5.09 3.79
C LYS A 180 -8.51 5.49 2.36
N ASP A 181 -8.49 6.78 2.04
CA ASP A 181 -8.81 7.24 0.68
C ASP A 181 -7.71 6.83 -0.31
N ILE A 182 -6.43 6.86 0.11
CA ILE A 182 -5.33 6.33 -0.71
C ILE A 182 -5.56 4.83 -1.01
N LEU A 183 -5.88 4.03 0.00
CA LEU A 183 -6.05 2.58 -0.15
C LEU A 183 -7.19 2.18 -1.10
N ILE A 184 -8.24 2.99 -1.21
CA ILE A 184 -9.45 2.62 -1.98
C ILE A 184 -9.65 3.43 -3.27
N HIS A 185 -8.96 4.56 -3.44
CA HIS A 185 -9.11 5.46 -4.60
C HIS A 185 -7.81 5.66 -5.40
N THR A 186 -6.72 4.97 -5.05
CA THR A 186 -5.52 4.94 -5.89
C THR A 186 -5.73 3.97 -7.05
N TYR A 187 -5.41 4.42 -8.26
CA TYR A 187 -5.43 3.61 -9.47
C TYR A 187 -4.16 3.89 -10.29
N PRO A 188 -3.61 2.91 -11.04
CA PRO A 188 -2.40 3.11 -11.84
C PRO A 188 -2.50 4.24 -12.87
N ASP A 189 -3.70 4.41 -13.43
CA ASP A 189 -4.08 5.44 -14.40
C ASP A 189 -4.77 6.64 -13.72
N GLY A 190 -4.39 6.91 -12.48
CA GLY A 190 -4.81 8.05 -11.68
C GLY A 190 -3.77 9.18 -11.64
N PRO A 191 -4.14 10.31 -11.01
CA PRO A 191 -3.21 11.41 -10.82
C PRO A 191 -2.21 11.05 -9.72
N GLU A 192 -0.95 11.39 -9.92
CA GLU A 192 0.11 11.00 -9.02
C GLU A 192 1.09 12.11 -8.71
N TYR A 193 1.94 11.83 -7.72
CA TYR A 193 3.07 12.69 -7.35
C TYR A 193 2.62 14.13 -7.08
N LEU A 194 1.49 14.28 -6.37
CA LEU A 194 1.04 15.59 -5.92
C LEU A 194 2.09 16.13 -4.96
N GLN A 195 2.60 17.31 -5.27
CA GLN A 195 3.63 18.03 -4.52
C GLN A 195 3.45 19.54 -4.73
N GLY A 196 4.36 20.36 -4.20
CA GLY A 196 4.17 21.81 -4.17
C GLY A 196 4.93 22.48 -3.03
N GLY A 197 4.58 23.73 -2.74
CA GLY A 197 5.21 24.51 -1.68
C GLY A 197 4.44 25.77 -1.31
N VAL A 198 5.02 26.56 -0.40
CA VAL A 198 4.52 27.88 0.00
C VAL A 198 5.52 28.95 -0.46
N ALA A 199 5.08 29.84 -1.34
CA ALA A 199 5.80 31.04 -1.71
C ALA A 199 5.38 32.21 -0.81
N GLY A 200 6.37 32.97 -0.32
CA GLY A 200 6.10 34.06 0.62
C GLY A 200 5.44 33.57 1.91
N LYS A 201 4.42 34.30 2.39
CA LYS A 201 3.76 33.97 3.67
C LYS A 201 2.63 32.95 3.52
N ASN A 202 1.93 32.98 2.38
CA ASN A 202 0.63 32.31 2.29
C ASN A 202 0.20 31.93 0.87
N HIS A 203 1.10 32.01 -0.12
CA HIS A 203 0.79 31.58 -1.48
C HIS A 203 1.18 30.12 -1.63
N VAL A 204 0.20 29.22 -1.67
CA VAL A 204 0.43 27.79 -1.89
C VAL A 204 0.33 27.49 -3.37
N TYR A 205 1.26 26.70 -3.90
CA TYR A 205 1.19 26.15 -5.25
C TYR A 205 1.39 24.63 -5.18
N ILE A 206 0.63 23.90 -5.99
CA ILE A 206 0.67 22.44 -6.10
C ILE A 206 0.74 22.01 -7.56
N THR A 207 1.48 20.93 -7.82
CA THR A 207 1.63 20.30 -9.14
C THR A 207 1.52 18.79 -9.03
N TRP A 208 1.08 18.13 -10.10
CA TRP A 208 0.91 16.67 -10.18
C TRP A 208 1.08 16.17 -11.62
N THR A 209 1.16 14.85 -11.77
CA THR A 209 1.23 14.17 -13.07
C THR A 209 -0.09 13.44 -13.35
N ASN A 210 -0.62 13.57 -14.57
CA ASN A 210 -1.78 12.82 -15.04
C ASN A 210 -1.33 11.60 -15.84
N ASN A 211 -1.76 10.40 -15.44
CA ASN A 211 -1.58 9.16 -16.20
C ASN A 211 -2.82 8.80 -17.04
N PHE A 212 -3.52 9.83 -17.51
CA PHE A 212 -4.78 9.76 -18.24
C PHE A 212 -4.92 10.99 -19.13
N ASP A 213 -5.76 10.89 -20.16
CA ASP A 213 -6.06 11.95 -21.13
C ASP A 213 -7.56 12.24 -21.27
N ASN A 214 -8.40 11.53 -20.51
CA ASN A 214 -9.86 11.51 -20.67
C ASN A 214 -10.62 11.93 -19.40
N ALA A 215 -9.96 12.57 -18.43
CA ALA A 215 -10.65 13.15 -17.29
C ALA A 215 -11.57 14.29 -17.76
N THR A 216 -12.77 14.33 -17.20
CA THR A 216 -13.76 15.39 -17.46
C THR A 216 -13.44 16.68 -16.70
N LYS A 217 -12.85 16.53 -15.51
CA LYS A 217 -12.38 17.63 -14.65
C LYS A 217 -11.42 17.11 -13.58
N ILE A 218 -10.65 18.02 -13.01
CA ILE A 218 -9.86 17.80 -11.79
C ILE A 218 -10.47 18.63 -10.67
N THR A 219 -10.91 17.99 -9.58
CA THR A 219 -11.41 18.68 -8.38
C THR A 219 -10.26 18.85 -7.38
N VAL A 220 -9.97 20.08 -6.98
CA VAL A 220 -9.05 20.37 -5.88
C VAL A 220 -9.83 20.36 -4.58
N GLN A 221 -9.37 19.56 -3.61
CA GLN A 221 -9.92 19.55 -2.26
C GLN A 221 -8.89 20.03 -1.24
N ARG A 222 -9.39 20.67 -0.18
CA ARG A 222 -8.60 21.14 0.94
C ARG A 222 -9.21 20.78 2.28
N LYS A 223 -8.38 20.52 3.28
CA LYS A 223 -8.74 20.51 4.71
C LYS A 223 -7.73 21.26 5.58
N THR A 224 -8.10 21.45 6.84
CA THR A 224 -7.22 21.86 7.96
C THR A 224 -7.14 20.72 8.99
N ASP A 225 -6.34 20.88 10.05
CA ASP A 225 -6.29 19.92 11.17
C ASP A 225 -7.65 19.66 11.84
N SER A 226 -8.59 20.60 11.72
CA SER A 226 -9.88 20.60 12.39
C SER A 226 -11.08 20.36 11.45
N SER A 227 -10.83 20.04 10.18
CA SER A 227 -11.89 19.87 9.18
C SER A 227 -11.67 18.66 8.27
N ASP A 228 -12.75 18.24 7.62
CA ASP A 228 -12.70 17.26 6.54
C ASP A 228 -12.34 17.93 5.20
N PHE A 229 -11.91 17.11 4.23
CA PHE A 229 -11.67 17.58 2.87
C PHE A 229 -12.95 18.12 2.23
N THR A 230 -12.88 19.34 1.72
CA THR A 230 -13.97 20.01 0.99
C THR A 230 -13.49 20.49 -0.37
N ASN A 231 -14.40 20.61 -1.34
CA ASN A 231 -14.09 21.11 -2.67
C ASN A 231 -13.73 22.60 -2.60
N VAL A 232 -12.58 22.96 -3.18
CA VAL A 232 -12.16 24.36 -3.35
C VAL A 232 -12.53 24.86 -4.73
N THR A 233 -12.17 24.10 -5.76
CA THR A 233 -12.43 24.45 -7.17
C THR A 233 -12.43 23.20 -8.05
N ASP A 234 -13.02 23.35 -9.24
CA ASP A 234 -12.90 22.42 -10.36
C ASP A 234 -12.05 23.05 -11.45
N LEU A 235 -11.17 22.24 -12.06
CA LEU A 235 -10.25 22.62 -13.12
C LEU A 235 -10.55 21.79 -14.39
N PRO A 236 -10.06 22.22 -15.56
CA PRO A 236 -10.01 21.37 -16.76
C PRO A 236 -9.40 19.99 -16.47
N GLY A 237 -9.89 18.96 -17.16
CA GLY A 237 -9.49 17.57 -16.93
C GLY A 237 -8.00 17.28 -17.19
N ASP A 238 -7.34 18.13 -17.97
CA ASP A 238 -5.92 18.06 -18.31
C ASP A 238 -5.03 18.93 -17.41
N ALA A 239 -5.60 19.62 -16.40
CA ALA A 239 -4.83 20.44 -15.48
C ALA A 239 -3.79 19.59 -14.72
N THR A 240 -2.60 20.18 -14.52
CA THR A 240 -1.45 19.56 -13.82
C THR A 240 -0.88 20.45 -12.72
N GLN A 241 -1.48 21.62 -12.49
CA GLN A 241 -1.05 22.58 -11.49
C GLN A 241 -2.21 23.46 -11.02
N TRP A 242 -2.10 23.97 -9.81
CA TRP A 242 -3.02 24.94 -9.22
C TRP A 242 -2.36 25.68 -8.05
N ASP A 243 -2.81 26.89 -7.76
CA ASP A 243 -2.30 27.71 -6.67
C ASP A 243 -3.40 28.56 -6.01
N GLU A 244 -3.16 28.98 -4.77
CA GLU A 244 -4.02 29.92 -4.06
C GLU A 244 -3.26 30.80 -3.06
N VAL A 245 -3.83 31.96 -2.75
CA VAL A 245 -3.45 32.76 -1.59
C VAL A 245 -4.38 32.38 -0.42
N TYR A 246 -3.84 31.71 0.59
CA TYR A 246 -4.61 31.27 1.76
C TYR A 246 -4.56 32.32 2.87
N ASN A 247 -5.70 32.88 3.28
CA ASN A 247 -5.73 33.95 4.29
C ASN A 247 -5.85 33.45 5.75
N GLY A 248 -5.56 32.17 6.00
CA GLY A 248 -5.50 31.59 7.35
C GLY A 248 -4.08 31.22 7.78
N SER A 249 -3.95 30.51 8.90
CA SER A 249 -2.68 30.00 9.42
C SER A 249 -2.80 28.53 9.84
N GLY A 250 -1.66 27.89 10.12
CA GLY A 250 -1.60 26.48 10.55
C GLY A 250 -1.42 25.51 9.39
N ASN A 251 -1.68 24.22 9.63
CA ASN A 251 -1.55 23.20 8.60
C ASN A 251 -2.74 23.21 7.65
N ILE A 252 -2.40 23.16 6.37
CA ILE A 252 -3.33 23.09 5.26
C ILE A 252 -2.98 21.87 4.42
N TYR A 253 -4.00 21.12 4.04
CA TYR A 253 -3.85 19.87 3.33
C TYR A 253 -4.57 19.94 2.00
N TYR A 254 -3.95 19.43 0.95
CA TYR A 254 -4.55 19.38 -0.38
C TYR A 254 -4.53 17.96 -0.90
N ARG A 255 -5.54 17.64 -1.71
CA ARG A 255 -5.53 16.49 -2.61
C ARG A 255 -6.26 16.87 -3.88
N ILE A 256 -6.00 16.15 -4.96
CA ILE A 256 -6.75 16.32 -6.18
C ILE A 256 -7.49 15.03 -6.53
N ILE A 257 -8.65 15.17 -7.16
CA ILE A 257 -9.50 14.07 -7.59
C ILE A 257 -9.76 14.22 -9.09
N ALA A 258 -9.30 13.26 -9.87
CA ALA A 258 -9.64 13.16 -11.28
C ALA A 258 -11.02 12.49 -11.45
N LYS A 259 -11.88 13.17 -12.20
CA LYS A 259 -13.27 12.77 -12.46
C LYS A 259 -13.42 12.28 -13.88
N PHE A 260 -14.10 11.17 -14.07
CA PHE A 260 -14.27 10.52 -15.37
C PHE A 260 -15.74 10.24 -15.65
N ALA A 261 -16.13 10.22 -16.92
CA ALA A 261 -17.50 9.85 -17.31
C ALA A 261 -17.72 8.34 -17.10
N GLY A 262 -18.55 7.97 -16.12
CA GLY A 262 -18.94 6.58 -15.87
C GLY A 262 -17.84 5.68 -15.29
N LEU A 263 -16.71 6.24 -14.85
CA LEU A 263 -15.63 5.52 -14.18
C LEU A 263 -15.45 6.03 -12.74
N PRO A 264 -14.82 5.24 -11.85
CA PRO A 264 -14.51 5.67 -10.49
C PRO A 264 -13.65 6.93 -10.45
N ASP A 265 -13.84 7.71 -9.40
CA ASP A 265 -12.96 8.83 -9.07
C ASP A 265 -11.58 8.31 -8.67
N LYS A 266 -10.52 8.99 -9.14
CA LYS A 266 -9.13 8.63 -8.85
C LYS A 266 -8.47 9.75 -8.08
N TYR A 267 -7.88 9.41 -6.94
CA TYR A 267 -7.35 10.38 -5.98
C TYR A 267 -5.83 10.39 -6.08
N SER A 268 -5.22 11.55 -5.87
CA SER A 268 -3.78 11.65 -5.61
C SER A 268 -3.46 11.29 -4.15
N ASN A 269 -2.16 11.16 -3.83
CA ASN A 269 -1.71 11.35 -2.45
C ASN A 269 -2.11 12.76 -1.96
N PRO A 270 -2.51 12.93 -0.69
CA PRO A 270 -2.60 14.25 -0.10
C PRO A 270 -1.21 14.82 0.24
N VAL A 271 -1.14 16.15 0.30
CA VAL A 271 0.03 16.91 0.74
C VAL A 271 -0.36 17.93 1.81
N LYS A 272 0.57 18.25 2.69
CA LYS A 272 0.46 19.19 3.80
C LYS A 272 1.49 20.30 3.64
N TYR A 273 1.05 21.53 3.88
CA TYR A 273 1.90 22.70 4.05
C TYR A 273 1.53 23.43 5.34
N THR A 274 2.48 24.19 5.89
CA THR A 274 2.26 25.01 7.08
C THR A 274 2.32 26.47 6.70
N ILE A 275 1.24 27.20 6.97
CA ILE A 275 1.11 28.64 6.72
C ILE A 275 1.36 29.39 8.03
N GLN A 276 2.19 30.44 7.94
CA GLN A 276 2.57 31.28 9.08
C GLN A 276 1.51 32.33 9.41
#